data_AF-V4CBP2-F1
#
_entry.id   AF-V4CBP2-F1
#
_cell.length_a   1.000
_cell.length_b   1.000
_cell.length_c   1.000
_cell.angle_alpha   90.00
_cell.angle_beta   90.00
_cell.angle_gamma   90.00
#
_symmetry.space_group_name_H-M   'P 1'
#
loop_
_entity.id
_entity.type
_entity.pdbx_description
1 polymer ?
#
loop_
_entity_poly.entity_id
_entity_poly.type
_entity_poly.pdbx_seq_one_letter_code
_entity_poly.pdbx_strand_id
1 'polypeptide(L)'
;MGDSSTDSFSLKTAFEERKQMKRDELVAVFDQWAKDGKYEKDMSFIGNKGVDIVTRAASDHFSTNKDVVSVIDIAAGTGLASQALLKLGFSIIDGIDPSQGMKDEAMKKNIYRDYVVDFVDGHKTVLETDKYDCSVVSGGFSQSLMPCNALYEITRIVKPEFFNEVELCI
;
A
#
# COMPACT_ATOMS: atom_id res chain seq x y z
N MET A 1 13.77 29.45 -27.44
CA MET A 1 14.30 28.58 -26.38
C MET A 1 13.77 29.12 -25.07
N GLY A 2 12.60 28.64 -24.66
CA GLY A 2 11.98 28.98 -23.38
C GLY A 2 12.23 27.82 -22.43
N ASP A 3 12.85 28.13 -21.31
CA ASP A 3 13.25 27.23 -20.23
C ASP A 3 12.03 26.51 -19.64
N SER A 4 11.96 25.18 -19.86
CA SER A 4 11.01 24.29 -19.19
C SER A 4 11.61 23.85 -17.87
N SER A 5 11.56 24.71 -16.86
CA SER A 5 11.84 24.36 -15.48
C SER A 5 10.69 23.51 -14.93
N THR A 6 10.66 22.24 -15.33
CA THR A 6 9.87 21.23 -14.63
C THR A 6 10.57 20.97 -13.30
N ASP A 7 9.96 21.50 -12.24
CA ASP A 7 10.29 21.28 -10.84
C ASP A 7 10.64 19.80 -10.60
N SER A 8 11.92 19.49 -10.42
CA SER A 8 12.37 18.11 -10.30
C SER A 8 11.93 17.61 -8.92
N PHE A 9 10.83 16.86 -8.86
CA PHE A 9 10.41 16.13 -7.67
C PHE A 9 11.56 15.22 -7.20
N SER A 10 12.33 15.70 -6.22
CA SER A 10 13.40 14.94 -5.60
C SER A 10 12.79 14.09 -4.49
N LEU A 11 12.62 12.79 -4.77
CA LEU A 11 12.19 11.81 -3.77
C LEU A 11 13.03 11.86 -2.49
N LYS A 12 14.33 12.14 -2.61
CA LYS A 12 15.22 12.28 -1.45
C LYS A 12 14.81 13.45 -0.56
N THR A 13 14.53 14.61 -1.17
CA THR A 13 14.09 15.79 -0.42
C THR A 13 12.73 15.53 0.22
N ALA A 14 11.80 14.94 -0.53
CA ALA A 14 10.49 14.57 -0.02
C ALA A 14 10.56 13.57 1.16
N PHE A 15 11.47 12.59 1.12
CA PHE A 15 11.65 11.65 2.23
C PHE A 15 12.27 12.30 3.46
N GLU A 16 13.24 13.20 3.31
CA GLU A 16 13.84 13.91 4.45
C GLU A 16 12.85 14.88 5.11
N GLU A 17 12.03 15.59 4.33
CA GLU A 17 11.00 16.48 4.85
C GLU A 17 9.95 15.69 5.67
N ARG A 18 9.56 14.49 5.21
CA ARG A 18 8.58 13.64 5.90
C ARG A 18 9.04 13.16 7.28
N LYS A 19 10.36 13.07 7.53
CA LYS A 19 10.88 12.64 8.84
C LYS A 19 10.53 13.60 9.99
N GLN A 20 10.22 14.86 9.67
CA GLN A 20 9.92 15.90 10.66
C GLN A 20 8.43 16.23 10.75
N MET A 21 7.59 15.63 9.90
CA MET A 21 6.16 15.92 9.84
C MET A 21 5.39 15.20 10.94
N LYS A 22 4.33 15.84 11.43
CA LYS A 22 3.31 15.16 12.23
C LYS A 22 2.44 14.27 11.34
N ARG A 23 1.75 13.31 11.94
CA ARG A 23 0.89 12.35 11.23
C ARG A 23 -0.17 13.04 10.35
N ASP A 24 -0.87 14.01 10.90
CA ASP A 24 -1.94 14.70 10.16
C ASP A 24 -1.40 15.53 8.99
N GLU A 25 -0.21 16.11 9.14
CA GLU A 25 0.48 16.85 8.07
C GLU A 25 0.88 15.89 6.95
N LEU A 26 1.41 14.72 7.32
CA LEU A 26 1.79 13.68 6.37
C LEU A 26 0.57 13.15 5.61
N VAL A 27 -0.54 12.89 6.30
CA VAL A 27 -1.82 12.48 5.67
C VAL A 27 -2.31 13.55 4.70
N ALA A 28 -2.27 14.83 5.09
CA ALA A 28 -2.66 15.92 4.21
C ALA A 28 -1.81 16.02 2.93
N VAL A 29 -0.50 15.71 3.03
CA VAL A 29 0.38 15.61 1.85
C VAL A 29 -0.09 14.50 0.91
N PHE A 30 -0.44 13.32 1.43
CA PHE A 30 -0.98 12.23 0.59
C PHE A 30 -2.35 12.54 0.02
N ASP A 31 -3.25 13.13 0.79
CA ASP A 31 -4.56 13.58 0.31
C ASP A 31 -4.41 14.56 -0.86
N GLN A 32 -3.43 15.47 -0.79
CA GLN A 32 -3.14 16.40 -1.86
C GLN A 32 -2.46 15.72 -3.06
N TRP A 33 -1.62 14.70 -2.81
CA TRP A 33 -0.92 13.97 -3.87
C TRP A 33 -1.86 13.07 -4.68
N ALA A 34 -2.92 12.56 -4.06
CA ALA A 34 -3.94 11.74 -4.73
C ALA A 34 -4.74 12.52 -5.80
N LYS A 35 -4.89 13.84 -5.63
CA LYS A 35 -5.74 14.66 -6.50
C LYS A 35 -5.28 14.64 -7.96
N ASP A 36 -6.28 14.71 -8.86
CA ASP A 36 -6.11 14.88 -10.29
C ASP A 36 -5.19 13.84 -10.96
N GLY A 37 -5.11 12.63 -10.39
CA GLY A 37 -4.26 11.54 -10.88
C GLY A 37 -2.76 11.83 -10.77
N LYS A 38 -2.36 12.81 -9.95
CA LYS A 38 -0.96 13.21 -9.80
C LYS A 38 -0.12 12.07 -9.23
N TYR A 39 -0.64 11.33 -8.25
CA TYR A 39 0.05 10.18 -7.67
C TYR A 39 0.41 9.15 -8.73
N GLU A 40 -0.56 8.68 -9.53
CA GLU A 40 -0.33 7.70 -10.59
C GLU A 40 0.68 8.18 -11.62
N LYS A 41 0.59 9.46 -12.03
CA LYS A 41 1.51 10.05 -12.98
C LYS A 41 2.95 10.04 -12.45
N ASP A 42 3.14 10.50 -11.22
CA ASP A 42 4.46 10.55 -10.58
C ASP A 42 5.04 9.13 -10.41
N MET A 43 4.21 8.19 -9.95
CA MET A 43 4.61 6.79 -9.77
C MET A 43 4.92 6.08 -11.10
N SER A 44 4.21 6.40 -12.18
CA SER A 44 4.49 5.87 -13.52
C SER A 44 5.85 6.31 -14.06
N PHE A 45 6.28 7.53 -13.72
CA PHE A 45 7.57 8.07 -14.12
C PHE A 45 8.73 7.42 -13.36
N ILE A 46 8.53 7.08 -12.09
CA ILE A 46 9.55 6.50 -11.22
C ILE A 46 9.72 4.99 -11.49
N GLY A 47 8.67 4.32 -11.97
CA GLY A 47 8.64 2.88 -12.18
C GLY A 47 8.27 2.14 -10.89
N ASN A 48 7.14 1.44 -10.92
CA ASN A 48 6.55 0.77 -9.75
C ASN A 48 7.21 -0.58 -9.42
N LYS A 49 8.54 -0.64 -9.31
CA LYS A 49 9.24 -1.90 -9.02
C LYS A 49 8.78 -2.56 -7.72
N GLY A 50 8.45 -1.77 -6.70
CA GLY A 50 7.90 -2.28 -5.44
C GLY A 50 6.61 -3.05 -5.64
N VAL A 51 5.68 -2.51 -6.45
CA VAL A 51 4.42 -3.18 -6.82
C VAL A 51 4.71 -4.52 -7.52
N ASP A 52 5.62 -4.51 -8.50
CA ASP A 52 5.95 -5.73 -9.25
C ASP A 52 6.54 -6.82 -8.34
N ILE A 53 7.40 -6.45 -7.39
CA ILE A 53 8.04 -7.38 -6.45
C ILE A 53 6.98 -8.03 -5.55
N VAL A 54 6.15 -7.23 -4.88
CA VAL A 54 5.21 -7.77 -3.87
C VAL A 54 4.08 -8.56 -4.50
N THR A 55 3.60 -8.13 -5.67
CA THR A 55 2.51 -8.84 -6.37
C THR A 55 3.00 -10.13 -7.02
N ARG A 56 4.25 -10.16 -7.50
CA ARG A 56 4.88 -11.41 -7.96
C ARG A 56 5.08 -12.38 -6.80
N ALA A 57 5.60 -11.92 -5.66
CA ALA A 57 5.79 -12.78 -4.49
C ALA A 57 4.46 -13.42 -4.04
N ALA A 58 3.38 -12.63 -3.96
CA ALA A 58 2.04 -13.16 -3.67
C ALA A 58 1.57 -14.18 -4.72
N SER A 59 1.74 -13.87 -6.01
CA SER A 59 1.35 -14.76 -7.11
C SER A 59 2.14 -16.07 -7.16
N ASP A 60 3.43 -16.04 -6.81
CA ASP A 60 4.30 -17.21 -6.80
C ASP A 60 3.96 -18.12 -5.62
N HIS A 61 3.64 -17.55 -4.46
CA HIS A 61 3.19 -18.31 -3.31
C HIS A 61 1.80 -18.94 -3.55
N PHE A 62 0.83 -18.16 -4.03
CA PHE A 62 -0.50 -18.65 -4.36
C PHE A 62 -0.61 -18.99 -5.84
N SER A 63 0.06 -20.06 -6.30
CA SER A 63 0.09 -20.40 -7.73
C SER A 63 -1.26 -20.83 -8.33
N THR A 64 -2.21 -21.29 -7.51
CA THR A 64 -3.56 -21.74 -7.92
C THR A 64 -4.64 -21.17 -7.00
N ASN A 65 -5.90 -21.17 -7.45
CA ASN A 65 -7.07 -20.69 -6.69
C ASN A 65 -6.92 -19.27 -6.12
N LYS A 66 -6.22 -18.37 -6.81
CA LYS A 66 -5.97 -16.99 -6.34
C LYS A 66 -7.25 -16.20 -6.08
N ASP A 67 -8.34 -16.57 -6.74
CA ASP A 67 -9.66 -15.95 -6.64
C ASP A 67 -10.36 -16.23 -5.30
N VAL A 68 -9.90 -17.22 -4.51
CA VAL A 68 -10.42 -17.49 -3.16
C VAL A 68 -9.47 -17.01 -2.07
N VAL A 69 -8.30 -16.46 -2.42
CA VAL A 69 -7.30 -15.93 -1.49
C VAL A 69 -7.69 -14.51 -1.10
N SER A 70 -7.88 -14.29 0.19
CA SER A 70 -8.14 -12.97 0.77
C SER A 70 -6.85 -12.21 1.06
N VAL A 71 -6.69 -11.06 0.42
CA VAL A 71 -5.50 -10.21 0.51
C VAL A 71 -5.82 -8.90 1.24
N ILE A 72 -4.95 -8.46 2.14
CA ILE A 72 -4.93 -7.08 2.65
C ILE A 72 -3.78 -6.29 2.00
N ASP A 73 -4.11 -5.21 1.29
CA ASP A 73 -3.16 -4.25 0.73
C ASP A 73 -2.89 -3.15 1.77
N ILE A 74 -1.69 -3.14 2.35
CA ILE A 74 -1.31 -2.25 3.44
C ILE A 74 -0.46 -1.11 2.90
N ALA A 75 -0.76 0.11 3.34
CA ALA A 75 -0.35 1.34 2.66
C ALA A 75 -0.85 1.32 1.20
N ALA A 76 -2.13 0.98 1.05
CA ALA A 76 -2.77 0.74 -0.23
C ALA A 76 -2.68 1.95 -1.19
N GLY A 77 -2.62 3.17 -0.67
CA GLY A 77 -2.66 4.39 -1.46
C GLY A 77 -3.82 4.37 -2.46
N THR A 78 -3.57 4.72 -3.72
CA THR A 78 -4.62 4.65 -4.76
C THR A 78 -4.82 3.23 -5.34
N GLY A 79 -4.18 2.21 -4.77
CA GLY A 79 -4.34 0.80 -5.13
C GLY A 79 -3.61 0.35 -6.38
N LEU A 80 -2.37 0.79 -6.59
CA LEU A 80 -1.52 0.31 -7.68
C LEU A 80 -1.17 -1.18 -7.52
N ALA A 81 -0.86 -1.63 -6.30
CA ALA A 81 -0.58 -3.04 -6.03
C ALA A 81 -1.82 -3.91 -6.25
N SER A 82 -2.97 -3.50 -5.73
CA SER A 82 -4.24 -4.20 -5.92
C SER A 82 -4.67 -4.32 -7.40
N GLN A 83 -4.47 -3.28 -8.21
CA GLN A 83 -4.69 -3.39 -9.66
C GLN A 83 -3.80 -4.45 -10.34
N ALA A 84 -2.56 -4.62 -9.87
CA ALA A 84 -1.67 -5.65 -10.37
C ALA A 84 -2.09 -7.04 -9.87
N LEU A 85 -2.50 -7.19 -8.60
CA LEU A 85 -3.04 -8.44 -8.06
C LEU A 85 -4.29 -8.93 -8.81
N LEU A 86 -5.22 -8.03 -9.16
CA LEU A 86 -6.39 -8.38 -9.96
C LEU A 86 -6.01 -9.01 -11.31
N LYS A 87 -4.99 -8.46 -11.97
CA LYS A 87 -4.48 -9.01 -13.24
C LYS A 87 -3.82 -10.38 -13.08
N LEU A 88 -3.37 -10.71 -11.88
CA LEU A 88 -2.73 -11.99 -11.55
C LEU A 88 -3.73 -13.06 -11.09
N GLY A 89 -5.02 -12.72 -10.96
CA GLY A 89 -6.11 -13.65 -10.64
C GLY A 89 -6.66 -13.55 -9.22
N PHE A 90 -6.16 -12.64 -8.39
CA PHE A 90 -6.76 -12.35 -7.09
C PHE A 90 -8.06 -11.57 -7.28
N SER A 91 -9.03 -11.74 -6.37
CA SER A 91 -10.32 -11.04 -6.47
C SER A 91 -10.88 -10.57 -5.11
N ILE A 92 -10.39 -11.12 -4.00
CA ILE A 92 -10.83 -10.77 -2.65
C ILE A 92 -9.76 -9.90 -2.01
N ILE A 93 -9.86 -8.59 -2.24
CA ILE A 93 -8.84 -7.63 -1.80
C ILE A 93 -9.50 -6.57 -0.93
N ASP A 94 -8.97 -6.37 0.28
CA ASP A 94 -9.26 -5.20 1.10
C ASP A 94 -8.03 -4.27 1.14
N GLY A 95 -8.25 -2.99 1.40
CA GLY A 95 -7.19 -1.98 1.53
C GLY A 95 -7.16 -1.32 2.90
N ILE A 96 -5.98 -0.88 3.32
CA ILE A 96 -5.81 -0.01 4.49
C ILE A 96 -4.75 1.07 4.22
N ASP A 97 -5.11 2.32 4.44
CA ASP A 97 -4.24 3.49 4.30
C ASP A 97 -4.77 4.67 5.13
N PRO A 98 -3.94 5.47 5.79
CA PRO A 98 -4.43 6.58 6.62
C PRO A 98 -4.99 7.77 5.83
N SER A 99 -4.80 7.83 4.50
CA SER A 99 -5.27 8.93 3.65
C SER A 99 -6.67 8.68 3.08
N GLN A 100 -7.60 9.56 3.44
CA GLN A 100 -8.95 9.56 2.87
C GLN A 100 -8.92 9.91 1.38
N GLY A 101 -8.06 10.84 0.95
CA GLY A 101 -7.92 11.19 -0.46
C GLY A 101 -7.42 10.02 -1.31
N MET A 102 -6.49 9.22 -0.79
CA MET A 102 -6.03 7.98 -1.43
C MET A 102 -7.17 6.96 -1.54
N LYS A 103 -7.93 6.75 -0.46
CA LYS A 103 -9.13 5.89 -0.47
C LYS A 103 -10.12 6.33 -1.54
N ASP A 104 -10.43 7.62 -1.62
CA ASP A 104 -11.43 8.12 -2.56
C ASP A 104 -11.04 7.83 -4.02
N GLU A 105 -9.76 7.97 -4.36
CA GLU A 105 -9.26 7.59 -5.70
C GLU A 105 -9.23 6.07 -5.92
N ALA A 106 -8.85 5.30 -4.90
CA ALA A 106 -8.86 3.83 -4.95
C ALA A 106 -10.27 3.27 -5.20
N MET A 107 -11.27 3.77 -4.48
CA MET A 107 -12.65 3.25 -4.56
C MET A 107 -13.31 3.52 -5.91
N LYS A 108 -12.92 4.57 -6.64
CA LYS A 108 -13.39 4.83 -8.02
C LYS A 108 -13.05 3.69 -8.99
N LYS A 109 -12.01 2.91 -8.68
CA LYS A 109 -11.51 1.82 -9.54
C LYS A 109 -12.28 0.51 -9.33
N ASN A 110 -13.11 0.43 -8.29
CA ASN A 110 -13.89 -0.77 -7.93
C ASN A 110 -13.01 -2.04 -7.81
N ILE A 111 -11.83 -1.90 -7.19
CA ILE A 111 -10.84 -2.97 -7.03
C ILE A 111 -10.78 -3.56 -5.63
N TYR A 112 -11.44 -2.92 -4.66
CA TYR A 112 -11.47 -3.32 -3.26
C TYR A 112 -12.87 -3.77 -2.86
N ARG A 113 -12.95 -4.86 -2.08
CA ARG A 113 -14.17 -5.26 -1.37
C ARG A 113 -14.45 -4.32 -0.21
N ASP A 114 -13.42 -3.96 0.54
CA ASP A 114 -13.48 -2.98 1.63
C ASP A 114 -12.19 -2.14 1.69
N TYR A 115 -12.28 -0.94 2.25
CA TYR A 115 -11.14 -0.03 2.42
C TYR A 115 -11.23 0.73 3.74
N VAL A 116 -10.27 0.48 4.63
CA VAL A 116 -10.15 1.09 5.95
C VAL A 116 -9.24 2.31 5.89
N VAL A 117 -9.67 3.40 6.53
CA VAL A 117 -8.83 4.60 6.72
C VAL A 117 -8.23 4.57 8.10
N ASP A 118 -7.01 4.08 8.21
CA ASP A 118 -6.29 3.96 9.49
C ASP A 118 -4.78 3.79 9.25
N PHE A 119 -3.99 4.05 10.29
CA PHE A 119 -2.57 3.73 10.31
C PHE A 119 -2.36 2.24 10.61
N VAL A 120 -1.31 1.65 10.04
CA VAL A 120 -0.77 0.38 10.52
C VAL A 120 0.57 0.69 11.18
N ASP A 121 0.57 1.00 12.46
CA ASP A 121 1.75 1.49 13.19
C ASP A 121 2.03 0.71 14.48
N GLY A 122 1.44 -0.48 14.59
CA GLY A 122 1.56 -1.38 15.74
C GLY A 122 0.43 -1.27 16.77
N HIS A 123 -0.50 -0.33 16.60
CA HIS A 123 -1.77 -0.38 17.32
C HIS A 123 -2.73 -1.43 16.69
N LYS A 124 -3.73 -1.83 17.48
CA LYS A 124 -4.79 -2.74 17.02
C LYS A 124 -5.85 -1.97 16.23
N THR A 125 -5.92 -2.21 14.92
CA THR A 125 -6.93 -1.64 14.02
C THR A 125 -8.29 -2.32 14.19
N VAL A 126 -9.28 -1.84 13.44
CA VAL A 126 -10.62 -2.45 13.35
C VAL A 126 -10.64 -3.83 12.66
N LEU A 127 -9.53 -4.23 12.02
CA LEU A 127 -9.44 -5.49 11.30
C LEU A 127 -9.43 -6.69 12.26
N GLU A 128 -10.14 -7.75 11.89
CA GLU A 128 -10.23 -8.97 12.68
C GLU A 128 -8.90 -9.75 12.66
N THR A 129 -8.66 -10.51 13.74
CA THR A 129 -7.51 -11.42 13.83
C THR A 129 -7.69 -12.58 12.84
N ASP A 130 -6.60 -13.03 12.21
CA ASP A 130 -6.57 -14.16 11.28
C ASP A 130 -7.58 -14.05 10.11
N LYS A 131 -7.89 -12.81 9.69
CA LYS A 131 -8.89 -12.52 8.66
C LYS A 131 -8.36 -12.81 7.25
N TYR A 132 -7.09 -12.51 6.98
CA TYR A 132 -6.52 -12.51 5.64
C TYR A 132 -5.57 -13.69 5.42
N ASP A 133 -5.59 -14.27 4.22
CA ASP A 133 -4.65 -15.32 3.83
C ASP A 133 -3.25 -14.74 3.58
N CYS A 134 -3.14 -13.50 3.12
CA CYS A 134 -1.86 -12.79 3.04
C CYS A 134 -2.01 -11.27 3.10
N SER A 135 -0.88 -10.60 3.36
CA SER A 135 -0.74 -9.14 3.24
C SER A 135 0.27 -8.79 2.16
N VAL A 136 0.03 -7.70 1.43
CA VAL A 136 1.04 -7.06 0.57
C VAL A 136 1.32 -5.65 1.06
N VAL A 137 2.58 -5.21 0.94
CA VAL A 137 3.00 -3.86 1.33
C VAL A 137 3.93 -3.29 0.28
N SER A 138 3.52 -2.28 -0.48
CA SER A 138 4.40 -1.61 -1.45
C SER A 138 4.64 -0.15 -1.06
N GLY A 139 5.86 0.18 -0.62
CA GLY A 139 6.25 1.57 -0.32
C GLY A 139 5.75 2.10 1.02
N GLY A 140 5.25 1.23 1.90
CA GLY A 140 4.74 1.61 3.23
C GLY A 140 5.82 1.73 4.31
N PHE A 141 6.80 0.80 4.37
CA PHE A 141 7.78 0.77 5.46
C PHE A 141 8.77 1.95 5.41
N SER A 142 8.62 2.85 6.38
CA SER A 142 9.61 3.87 6.73
C SER A 142 9.28 4.40 8.12
N GLN A 143 10.26 4.94 8.84
CA GLN A 143 10.05 5.44 10.20
C GLN A 143 8.97 6.54 10.29
N SER A 144 8.77 7.30 9.21
CA SER A 144 7.75 8.35 9.12
C SER A 144 6.36 7.85 8.70
N LEU A 145 6.25 6.66 8.08
CA LEU A 145 4.99 6.15 7.51
C LEU A 145 4.47 4.94 8.28
N MET A 146 5.27 3.87 8.29
CA MET A 146 4.95 2.59 8.91
C MET A 146 6.20 2.07 9.64
N PRO A 147 6.30 2.31 10.97
CA PRO A 147 7.42 1.84 11.78
C PRO A 147 7.41 0.30 11.93
N CYS A 148 8.55 -0.30 12.31
CA CYS A 148 8.67 -1.77 12.36
C CYS A 148 7.71 -2.46 13.34
N ASN A 149 7.20 -1.77 14.36
CA ASN A 149 6.18 -2.32 15.24
C ASN A 149 4.82 -2.52 14.54
N ALA A 150 4.61 -1.98 13.33
CA ALA A 150 3.51 -2.34 12.46
C ALA A 150 3.41 -3.85 12.21
N LEU A 151 4.54 -4.57 12.24
CA LEU A 151 4.57 -6.03 12.09
C LEU A 151 3.71 -6.75 13.12
N TYR A 152 3.55 -6.22 14.34
CA TYR A 152 2.66 -6.83 15.35
C TYR A 152 1.20 -6.83 14.90
N GLU A 153 0.79 -5.77 14.20
CA GLU A 153 -0.58 -5.67 13.69
C GLU A 153 -0.76 -6.51 12.43
N ILE A 154 0.22 -6.47 11.51
CA ILE A 154 0.21 -7.28 10.29
C ILE A 154 0.13 -8.78 10.61
N THR A 155 0.97 -9.24 11.55
CA THR A 155 0.96 -10.64 11.98
C THR A 155 -0.31 -11.04 12.73
N ARG A 156 -1.02 -10.09 13.35
CA ARG A 156 -2.30 -10.36 14.00
C ARG A 156 -3.44 -10.58 13.01
N ILE A 157 -3.46 -9.83 11.90
CA ILE A 157 -4.58 -9.85 10.93
C ILE A 157 -4.41 -10.90 9.84
N VAL A 158 -3.18 -11.37 9.61
CA VAL A 158 -2.85 -12.42 8.63
C VAL A 158 -2.82 -13.79 9.32
N LYS A 159 -3.41 -14.79 8.69
CA LYS A 159 -3.48 -16.17 9.20
C LYS A 159 -2.07 -16.73 9.46
N PRO A 160 -1.86 -17.48 10.56
CA PRO A 160 -0.55 -18.04 10.92
C PRO A 160 0.04 -18.97 9.88
N GLU A 161 -0.81 -19.66 9.11
CA GLU A 161 -0.42 -20.61 8.06
C GLU A 161 0.46 -19.96 6.98
N PHE A 162 0.31 -18.66 6.77
CA PHE A 162 1.13 -17.85 5.84
C PHE A 162 2.58 -17.66 6.33
N PHE A 163 2.79 -17.48 7.64
CA PHE A 163 4.12 -17.24 8.20
C PHE A 163 4.97 -18.50 8.34
N ASN A 164 4.37 -19.68 8.22
CA ASN A 164 5.08 -20.95 8.29
C ASN A 164 5.86 -21.27 7.01
N GLU A 165 5.58 -20.59 5.88
CA GLU A 165 6.20 -20.88 4.58
C GLU A 165 6.77 -19.67 3.80
N VAL A 166 6.66 -18.41 4.27
CA VAL A 166 7.00 -17.24 3.44
C VAL A 166 7.97 -16.22 4.08
N GLU A 167 9.03 -15.93 3.32
CA GLU A 167 9.90 -14.75 3.41
C GLU A 167 9.09 -13.44 3.50
N LEU A 168 9.34 -12.66 4.54
CA LEU A 168 8.96 -11.25 4.55
C LEU A 168 9.69 -10.52 3.40
N CYS A 169 9.03 -10.35 2.25
CA CYS A 169 9.48 -9.42 1.23
C CYS A 169 9.15 -7.99 1.68
N ILE A 170 10.10 -7.40 2.42
CA ILE A 170 10.18 -5.98 2.78
C ILE A 170 11.00 -5.22 1.73
#